data_AF-X0X6F3-F1
#
_entry.id   AF-X0X6F3-F1
#
_cell.length_a   1.000
_cell.length_b   1.000
_cell.length_c   1.000
_cell.angle_alpha   90.00
_cell.angle_beta   90.00
_cell.angle_gamma   90.00
#
_symmetry.space_group_name_H-M   'P 1'
#
loop_
_entity.id
_entity.type
_entity.pdbx_description
1 polymer ?
#
loop_
_entity_poly.entity_id
_entity_poly.type
_entity_poly.pdbx_seq_one_letter_code
_entity_poly.pdbx_strand_id
1 'polypeptide(L)'
;MCDTIVALGSTTEEGFTLFGKNSDREPDEAQNILIIPREKHDLNENVQCAYLTIPQVSETARVLLCQPFWMFGAEMGANEYGVVIGNEAIFTREKPDKIGLTGMDLVRLALERSRTARQALEVIIELLGKHGQGGNSGYRFKLK
;
A
#
# COMPACT_ATOMS: atom_id res chain seq x y z
N MET A 1 -13.16 -8.30 -8.59
CA MET A 1 -12.02 -8.11 -9.50
C MET A 1 -11.72 -6.64 -9.48
N CYS A 2 -10.51 -6.27 -9.04
CA CYS A 2 -9.99 -4.92 -9.16
C CYS A 2 -9.69 -4.61 -10.63
N ASP A 3 -9.62 -3.33 -10.95
CA ASP A 3 -9.09 -2.84 -12.22
C ASP A 3 -8.20 -1.63 -11.96
N THR A 4 -7.08 -1.55 -12.68
CA THR A 4 -6.15 -0.42 -12.61
C THR A 4 -5.91 0.17 -14.01
N ILE A 5 -5.94 1.49 -14.13
CA ILE A 5 -5.62 2.22 -15.35
C ILE A 5 -4.61 3.33 -15.07
N VAL A 6 -3.66 3.49 -16.00
CA VAL A 6 -2.69 4.59 -15.98
C VAL A 6 -2.64 5.25 -17.35
N ALA A 7 -2.79 6.57 -17.39
CA ALA A 7 -2.50 7.39 -18.56
C ALA A 7 -1.32 8.30 -18.22
N LEU A 8 -0.19 8.12 -18.92
CA LEU A 8 1.00 8.93 -18.69
C LEU A 8 0.77 10.36 -19.21
N GLY A 9 1.46 11.34 -18.63
CA GLY A 9 1.38 12.73 -19.10
C GLY A 9 1.61 12.90 -20.61
N SER A 10 2.43 12.05 -21.24
CA SER A 10 2.64 12.04 -22.69
C SER A 10 1.41 11.62 -23.52
N THR A 11 0.35 11.13 -22.86
CA THR A 11 -0.87 10.58 -23.48
C THR A 11 -2.14 11.31 -23.05
N THR A 12 -2.03 12.31 -22.18
CA THR A 12 -3.15 13.11 -21.68
C THR A 12 -3.10 14.53 -22.24
N GLU A 13 -4.25 15.16 -22.41
CA GLU A 13 -4.36 16.49 -23.03
C GLU A 13 -3.59 17.57 -22.27
N GLU A 14 -3.63 17.53 -20.94
CA GLU A 14 -3.00 18.53 -20.07
C GLU A 14 -1.60 18.13 -19.57
N GLY A 15 -1.05 16.98 -20.02
CA GLY A 15 0.29 16.56 -19.61
C GLY A 15 0.38 15.93 -18.22
N PHE A 16 -0.75 15.74 -17.50
CA PHE A 16 -0.78 15.09 -16.19
C PHE A 16 -0.80 13.57 -16.30
N THR A 17 -0.06 12.89 -15.43
CA THR A 17 -0.24 11.44 -15.24
C THR A 17 -1.51 11.18 -14.44
N LEU A 18 -2.43 10.38 -14.99
CA LEU A 18 -3.67 9.97 -14.36
C LEU A 18 -3.55 8.52 -13.88
N PHE A 19 -3.99 8.27 -12.66
CA PHE A 19 -4.08 6.94 -12.06
C PHE A 19 -5.51 6.69 -11.61
N GLY A 20 -6.08 5.56 -12.02
CA GLY A 20 -7.39 5.09 -11.58
C GLY A 20 -7.31 3.67 -11.09
N LYS A 21 -7.97 3.39 -9.96
CA LYS A 21 -8.15 2.05 -9.43
C LYS A 21 -9.57 1.87 -8.92
N ASN A 22 -10.21 0.79 -9.34
CA ASN A 22 -11.42 0.27 -8.70
C ASN A 22 -11.01 -0.80 -7.69
N SER A 23 -11.43 -0.64 -6.44
CA SER A 23 -11.23 -1.66 -5.42
C SER A 23 -12.40 -2.65 -5.42
N ASP A 24 -12.10 -3.93 -5.28
CA ASP A 24 -13.07 -5.02 -5.18
C ASP A 24 -13.24 -5.54 -3.74
N ARG A 25 -13.02 -4.65 -2.77
CA ARG A 25 -13.32 -4.88 -1.35
C ARG A 25 -14.72 -5.44 -1.14
N GLU A 26 -14.87 -6.15 -0.03
CA GLU A 26 -16.14 -6.78 0.32
C GLU A 26 -17.25 -5.72 0.55
N PRO A 27 -18.52 -6.05 0.30
CA PRO A 27 -19.63 -5.20 0.72
C PRO A 27 -19.54 -4.85 2.21
N ASP A 28 -19.89 -3.60 2.54
CA ASP A 28 -19.78 -2.99 3.89
C ASP A 28 -18.35 -2.80 4.41
N GLU A 29 -17.33 -3.05 3.59
CA GLU A 29 -15.96 -2.74 3.93
C GLU A 29 -15.65 -1.28 3.59
N ALA A 30 -15.97 -0.39 4.53
CA ALA A 30 -15.74 1.04 4.37
C ALA A 30 -14.27 1.36 4.03
N GLN A 31 -14.11 2.21 3.01
CA GLN A 31 -12.84 2.81 2.63
C GLN A 31 -12.74 4.21 3.23
N ASN A 32 -11.91 4.35 4.26
CA ASN A 32 -11.63 5.62 4.89
C ASN A 32 -10.72 6.46 3.99
N ILE A 33 -11.05 7.74 3.81
CA ILE A 33 -10.15 8.73 3.22
C ILE A 33 -9.36 9.38 4.35
N LEU A 34 -8.09 9.01 4.48
CA LEU A 34 -7.24 9.46 5.57
C LEU A 34 -6.07 10.29 5.07
N ILE A 35 -5.75 11.37 5.78
CA ILE A 35 -4.49 12.09 5.62
C ILE A 35 -3.66 11.82 6.87
N ILE A 36 -2.54 11.13 6.71
CA ILE A 36 -1.59 10.87 7.78
C ILE A 36 -0.43 11.87 7.61
N PRO A 37 -0.12 12.69 8.63
CA PRO A 37 0.92 13.71 8.54
C PRO A 37 2.32 13.09 8.38
N ARG A 38 3.26 13.91 7.92
CA ARG A 38 4.68 13.57 7.98
C ARG A 38 5.10 13.43 9.45
N GLU A 39 5.92 12.44 9.74
CA GLU A 39 6.36 12.15 11.11
C GLU A 39 7.84 11.76 11.14
N LYS A 40 8.51 12.09 12.23
CA LYS A 40 9.86 11.62 12.56
C LYS A 40 9.73 10.63 13.71
N HIS A 41 10.47 9.54 13.61
CA HIS A 41 10.38 8.41 14.52
C HIS A 41 11.67 8.25 15.31
N ASP A 42 11.57 7.67 16.50
CA ASP A 42 12.72 7.43 17.35
C ASP A 42 13.60 6.29 16.82
N LEU A 43 14.86 6.25 17.27
CA LEU A 43 15.78 5.20 16.88
C LEU A 43 15.29 3.84 17.43
N ASN A 44 15.28 2.81 16.58
CA ASN A 44 14.77 1.46 16.90
C ASN A 44 13.25 1.36 17.17
N GLU A 45 12.49 2.39 16.82
CA GLU A 45 11.03 2.29 16.82
C GLU A 45 10.56 1.22 15.82
N ASN A 46 9.39 0.64 16.10
CA ASN A 46 8.76 -0.36 15.24
C ASN A 46 7.36 0.08 14.83
N VAL A 47 6.89 -0.39 13.68
CA VAL A 47 5.54 -0.16 13.19
C VAL A 47 4.74 -1.47 13.15
N GLN A 48 3.55 -1.44 13.73
CA GLN A 48 2.60 -2.55 13.67
C GLN A 48 1.82 -2.50 12.35
N CYS A 49 2.11 -3.44 11.47
CA CYS A 49 1.36 -3.70 10.24
C CYS A 49 0.18 -4.65 10.51
N ALA A 50 -0.51 -5.12 9.47
CA ALA A 50 -1.67 -6.02 9.63
C ALA A 50 -1.36 -7.31 10.41
N TYR A 51 -0.24 -7.98 10.07
CA TYR A 51 0.14 -9.27 10.68
C TYR A 51 1.55 -9.29 11.26
N LEU A 52 2.35 -8.25 11.00
CA LEU A 52 3.75 -8.18 11.37
C LEU A 52 4.05 -6.88 12.10
N THR A 53 5.04 -6.90 12.96
CA THR A 53 5.71 -5.70 13.46
C THR A 53 7.09 -5.63 12.81
N ILE A 54 7.43 -4.52 12.18
CA ILE A 54 8.73 -4.33 11.49
C ILE A 54 9.44 -3.07 11.98
N PRO A 55 10.76 -2.96 11.81
CA PRO A 55 11.48 -1.71 12.10
C PRO A 55 10.90 -0.51 11.36
N GLN A 56 10.77 0.59 12.08
CA GLN A 56 10.34 1.88 11.54
C GLN A 56 11.54 2.63 10.93
N VAL A 57 11.27 3.48 9.94
CA VAL A 57 12.27 4.40 9.37
C VAL A 57 12.32 5.71 10.17
N SER A 58 13.40 6.46 10.08
CA SER A 58 13.55 7.72 10.84
C SER A 58 12.53 8.80 10.48
N GLU A 59 11.95 8.76 9.28
CA GLU A 59 10.97 9.74 8.81
C GLU A 59 10.00 9.09 7.81
N THR A 60 8.71 9.41 7.95
CA THR A 60 7.65 9.01 7.01
C THR A 60 7.04 10.24 6.34
N ALA A 61 6.81 10.16 5.04
CA ALA A 61 6.13 11.19 4.26
C ALA A 61 4.67 11.34 4.67
N ARG A 62 4.11 12.54 4.46
CA ARG A 62 2.66 12.74 4.55
C ARG A 62 1.98 11.95 3.42
N VAL A 63 0.91 11.22 3.76
CA VAL A 63 0.16 10.38 2.81
C VAL A 63 -1.34 10.64 2.86
N LEU A 64 -1.99 10.57 1.70
CA LEU A 64 -3.44 10.45 1.52
C LEU A 64 -3.74 8.99 1.17
N LEU A 65 -4.60 8.32 1.93
CA LEU A 65 -4.92 6.90 1.78
C LEU A 65 -6.41 6.66 1.57
N CYS A 66 -6.72 5.65 0.76
CA CYS A 66 -8.00 4.97 0.71
C CYS A 66 -7.84 3.63 1.46
N GLN A 67 -8.29 3.61 2.71
CA GLN A 67 -7.93 2.57 3.68
C GLN A 67 -9.15 1.70 4.08
N PRO A 68 -9.10 0.37 3.94
CA PRO A 68 -10.07 -0.50 4.58
C PRO A 68 -10.07 -0.26 6.11
N PHE A 69 -11.26 -0.05 6.70
CA PHE A 69 -11.37 0.51 8.05
C PHE A 69 -10.72 -0.31 9.18
N TRP A 70 -10.46 -1.59 8.96
CA TRP A 70 -10.01 -2.54 9.99
C TRP A 70 -8.52 -2.88 9.93
N MET A 71 -7.77 -2.34 8.96
CA MET A 71 -6.37 -2.73 8.77
C MET A 71 -5.40 -1.57 8.68
N PHE A 72 -4.11 -1.86 8.89
CA PHE A 72 -3.04 -0.86 8.83
C PHE A 72 -2.85 -0.24 7.44
N GLY A 73 -2.77 -1.11 6.42
CA GLY A 73 -2.49 -0.74 5.04
C GLY A 73 -3.65 -0.10 4.27
N ALA A 74 -3.42 0.24 3.01
CA ALA A 74 -4.39 0.90 2.13
C ALA A 74 -4.52 0.21 0.77
N GLU A 75 -5.68 0.35 0.12
CA GLU A 75 -5.90 -0.12 -1.26
C GLU A 75 -5.17 0.76 -2.27
N MET A 76 -5.17 2.06 -2.02
CA MET A 76 -4.46 3.04 -2.82
C MET A 76 -4.16 4.30 -2.02
N GLY A 77 -3.26 5.13 -2.54
CA GLY A 77 -2.98 6.42 -1.96
C GLY A 77 -1.96 7.22 -2.76
N ALA A 78 -1.68 8.42 -2.26
CA ALA A 78 -0.66 9.31 -2.78
C ALA A 78 0.13 9.93 -1.64
N ASN A 79 1.40 10.27 -1.87
CA ASN A 79 2.21 10.99 -0.89
C ASN A 79 2.49 12.43 -1.31
N GLU A 80 3.04 13.22 -0.39
CA GLU A 80 3.38 14.63 -0.63
C GLU A 80 4.44 14.88 -1.73
N TYR A 81 5.12 13.83 -2.21
CA TYR A 81 6.09 13.89 -3.29
C TYR A 81 5.48 13.52 -4.66
N GLY A 82 4.17 13.29 -4.74
CA GLY A 82 3.47 12.95 -5.98
C GLY A 82 3.62 11.48 -6.39
N VAL A 83 4.05 10.60 -5.49
CA VAL A 83 4.02 9.15 -5.71
C VAL A 83 2.59 8.66 -5.47
N VAL A 84 2.05 7.87 -6.40
CA VAL A 84 0.74 7.22 -6.30
C VAL A 84 0.94 5.72 -6.40
N ILE A 85 0.28 4.96 -5.53
CA ILE A 85 0.34 3.49 -5.52
C ILE A 85 -1.08 2.96 -5.30
N GLY A 86 -1.46 1.91 -6.03
CA GLY A 86 -2.61 1.08 -5.73
C GLY A 86 -2.23 -0.39 -5.85
N ASN A 87 -2.86 -1.24 -5.05
CA ASN A 87 -2.63 -2.69 -5.09
C ASN A 87 -3.67 -3.39 -5.97
N GLU A 88 -3.39 -4.65 -6.30
CA GLU A 88 -4.34 -5.50 -7.01
C GLU A 88 -4.21 -6.93 -6.51
N ALA A 89 -5.35 -7.58 -6.26
CA ALA A 89 -5.38 -8.98 -5.87
C ALA A 89 -5.07 -9.85 -7.08
N ILE A 90 -3.94 -10.56 -7.03
CA ILE A 90 -3.56 -11.54 -8.04
C ILE A 90 -3.76 -12.96 -7.50
N PHE A 91 -4.47 -13.79 -8.27
CA PHE A 91 -4.67 -15.20 -7.94
C PHE A 91 -3.59 -16.04 -8.63
N THR A 92 -2.51 -16.33 -7.92
CA THR A 92 -1.36 -17.09 -8.41
C THR A 92 -1.53 -18.59 -8.23
N ARG A 93 -0.71 -19.39 -8.92
CA ARG A 93 -0.65 -20.85 -8.73
C ARG A 93 -0.05 -21.22 -7.37
N GLU A 94 0.94 -20.45 -6.94
CA GLU A 94 1.58 -20.61 -5.63
C GLU A 94 0.68 -20.02 -4.55
N LYS A 95 0.57 -20.75 -3.43
CA LYS A 95 -0.17 -20.26 -2.26
C LYS A 95 0.64 -19.19 -1.55
N PRO A 96 0.00 -18.09 -1.10
CA PRO A 96 0.69 -17.10 -0.28
C PRO A 96 1.03 -17.69 1.09
N ASP A 97 2.02 -17.10 1.75
CA ASP A 97 2.31 -17.43 3.14
C ASP A 97 1.14 -17.03 4.04
N LYS A 98 1.00 -17.74 5.17
CA LYS A 98 -0.06 -17.44 6.15
C LYS A 98 0.18 -16.13 6.89
N ILE A 99 1.44 -15.72 7.01
CA ILE A 99 1.88 -14.52 7.73
C ILE A 99 2.94 -13.84 6.87
N GLY A 100 2.81 -12.54 6.68
CA GLY A 100 3.71 -11.72 5.89
C GLY A 100 3.20 -10.28 5.83
N LEU A 101 3.83 -9.44 5.03
CA LEU A 101 3.25 -8.14 4.67
C LEU A 101 2.14 -8.35 3.65
N THR A 102 0.99 -7.71 3.86
CA THR A 102 -0.09 -7.71 2.87
C THR A 102 0.21 -6.72 1.75
N GLY A 103 -0.44 -6.87 0.59
CA GLY A 103 -0.39 -5.87 -0.47
C GLY A 103 -0.79 -4.47 0.02
N MET A 104 -1.76 -4.38 0.92
CA MET A 104 -2.19 -3.11 1.51
C MET A 104 -1.12 -2.50 2.43
N ASP A 105 -0.42 -3.33 3.22
CA ASP A 105 0.71 -2.85 4.05
C ASP A 105 1.80 -2.26 3.15
N LEU A 106 2.13 -2.95 2.06
CA LEU A 106 3.14 -2.50 1.09
C LEU A 106 2.78 -1.17 0.44
N VAL A 107 1.50 -0.94 0.09
CA VAL A 107 1.04 0.37 -0.43
C VAL A 107 1.37 1.48 0.55
N ARG A 108 0.96 1.33 1.81
CA ARG A 108 1.16 2.37 2.83
C ARG A 108 2.64 2.58 3.14
N LEU A 109 3.38 1.51 3.42
CA LEU A 109 4.80 1.58 3.76
C LEU A 109 5.62 2.21 2.62
N ALA A 110 5.33 1.86 1.36
CA ALA A 110 6.04 2.42 0.22
C ALA A 110 5.71 3.90 -0.01
N LEU A 111 4.45 4.31 0.17
CA LEU A 111 4.06 5.72 0.10
C LEU A 111 4.74 6.55 1.20
N GLU A 112 4.80 6.03 2.42
CA GLU A 112 5.45 6.69 3.56
C GLU A 112 6.98 6.79 3.38
N ARG A 113 7.61 5.84 2.69
CA ARG A 113 9.08 5.69 2.65
C ARG A 113 9.74 6.07 1.33
N SER A 114 9.01 6.68 0.39
CA SER A 114 9.54 7.01 -0.94
C SER A 114 9.25 8.44 -1.39
N ARG A 115 10.09 8.95 -2.30
CA ARG A 115 9.94 10.26 -2.95
C ARG A 115 9.70 10.17 -4.46
N THR A 116 9.87 8.98 -5.03
CA THR A 116 9.64 8.71 -6.46
C THR A 116 9.03 7.33 -6.64
N ALA A 117 8.35 7.09 -7.77
CA ALA A 117 7.81 5.76 -8.10
C ALA A 117 8.90 4.68 -8.18
N ARG A 118 10.11 5.04 -8.65
CA ARG A 118 11.26 4.11 -8.66
C ARG A 118 11.69 3.73 -7.25
N GLN A 119 11.79 4.71 -6.35
CA GLN A 119 12.14 4.44 -4.95
C GLN A 119 11.04 3.62 -4.25
N ALA A 120 9.76 3.87 -4.56
CA ALA A 120 8.66 3.07 -4.03
C ALA A 120 8.79 1.59 -4.43
N LEU A 121 9.14 1.31 -5.70
CA LEU A 121 9.43 -0.03 -6.17
C LEU A 121 10.57 -0.69 -5.38
N GLU A 122 11.68 0.04 -5.17
CA GLU A 122 12.83 -0.46 -4.41
C GLU A 122 12.46 -0.78 -2.95
N VAL A 123 11.68 0.10 -2.29
CA VAL A 123 11.16 -0.13 -0.95
C VAL A 123 10.29 -1.40 -0.90
N ILE A 124 9.40 -1.58 -1.87
CA ILE A 124 8.54 -2.78 -1.94
C ILE A 124 9.39 -4.04 -2.08
N ILE A 125 10.38 -4.03 -2.98
CA ILE A 125 11.29 -5.17 -3.17
C ILE A 125 12.06 -5.49 -1.90
N GLU A 126 12.59 -4.47 -1.21
CA GLU A 126 13.33 -4.66 0.04
C GLU A 126 12.45 -5.24 1.14
N LEU A 127 11.24 -4.70 1.33
CA LEU A 127 10.28 -5.17 2.31
C LEU A 127 9.87 -6.62 2.05
N LEU A 128 9.57 -6.95 0.80
CA LEU A 128 9.26 -8.32 0.38
C LEU A 128 10.43 -9.27 0.65
N GLY A 129 11.66 -8.86 0.30
CA GLY A 129 12.86 -9.68 0.51
C GLY A 129 13.16 -9.95 1.98
N LYS A 130 12.87 -9.00 2.87
CA LYS A 130 13.13 -9.11 4.31
C LYS A 130 12.00 -9.76 5.11
N HIS A 131 10.75 -9.51 4.74
CA HIS A 131 9.58 -9.83 5.55
C HIS A 131 8.57 -10.76 4.87
N GLY A 132 8.78 -11.08 3.59
CA GLY A 132 7.85 -11.90 2.80
C GLY A 132 6.50 -11.22 2.55
N GLN A 133 5.58 -11.98 1.95
CA GLN A 133 4.22 -11.53 1.67
C GLN A 133 3.22 -12.62 2.03
N GLY A 134 2.17 -12.23 2.73
CA GLY A 134 1.19 -13.17 3.25
C GLY A 134 0.17 -12.53 4.17
N GLY A 135 -0.75 -13.35 4.67
CA GLY A 135 -1.82 -12.90 5.56
C GLY A 135 -3.19 -12.80 4.88
N ASN A 136 -4.24 -12.83 5.70
CA ASN A 136 -5.60 -12.74 5.19
C ASN A 136 -5.99 -11.31 4.85
N SER A 137 -6.22 -11.07 3.57
CA SER A 137 -6.63 -9.77 3.04
C SER A 137 -8.14 -9.58 3.00
N GLY A 138 -8.95 -10.59 3.33
CA GLY A 138 -10.42 -10.50 3.36
C GLY A 138 -10.97 -10.02 4.70
N TYR A 139 -12.05 -9.24 4.67
CA TYR A 139 -12.74 -8.74 5.86
C TYR A 139 -13.55 -9.83 6.54
N ARG A 140 -14.41 -10.54 5.80
CA ARG A 140 -15.22 -11.65 6.32
C ARG A 140 -14.73 -12.99 5.76
N PHE A 141 -14.11 -12.98 4.57
CA PHE A 141 -13.53 -14.18 4.00
C PHE A 141 -12.24 -14.58 4.70
N LYS A 142 -12.04 -15.88 4.86
CA LYS A 142 -10.80 -16.46 5.38
C LYS A 142 -10.02 -17.09 4.25
N LEU A 143 -8.70 -16.89 4.26
CA LEU A 143 -7.79 -17.69 3.43
C LEU A 143 -7.97 -19.18 3.78
N LYS A 144 -8.22 -19.99 2.76
CA LYS A 144 -8.36 -21.46 2.88
C LYS A 144 -7.00 -22.15 2.86
#